data_AF-A0A662KCV1-F1
#
_entry.id   AF-A0A662KCV1-F1
#
_cell.length_a   1.000
_cell.length_b   1.000
_cell.length_c   1.000
_cell.angle_alpha   90.00
_cell.angle_beta   90.00
_cell.angle_gamma   90.00
#
_symmetry.space_group_name_H-M   'P 1'
#
loop_
_entity.id
_entity.type
_entity.pdbx_description
1 polymer ?
#
loop_
_entity_poly.entity_id
_entity_poly.type
_entity_poly.pdbx_seq_one_letter_code
_entity_poly.pdbx_strand_id
1 'polypeptide(L)' 'MIGYIRIDGWKAGIKFSAAHIIPEYEKCGRLHGHSYAIHAKVYGNPNEKGIIMDF' A
#
# COMPACT_ATOMS: atom_id res chain seq x y z
N MET A 1 21.23 10.71 8.03
CA MET A 1 20.76 9.30 8.05
C MET A 1 19.38 9.30 7.43
N ILE A 2 19.16 8.54 6.35
CA ILE A 2 17.85 8.48 5.69
C ILE A 2 16.94 7.59 6.56
N GLY A 3 15.82 8.15 7.04
CA GLY A 3 14.79 7.42 7.77
C GLY A 3 13.66 6.97 6.86
N TYR A 4 12.67 6.25 7.42
CA TYR A 4 11.42 5.95 6.69
C TYR A 4 10.18 5.90 7.59
N ILE A 5 9.03 6.25 7.01
CA ILE A 5 7.70 6.00 7.57
C ILE A 5 7.15 4.72 6.94
N ARG A 6 6.61 3.79 7.74
CA ARG A 6 5.87 2.63 7.26
C ARG A 6 4.38 2.88 7.43
N ILE A 7 3.64 2.81 6.33
CA ILE A 7 2.19 2.90 6.30
C ILE A 7 1.62 1.49 6.11
N ASP A 8 0.85 1.05 7.09
CA ASP A 8 0.06 -0.17 7.01
C ASP A 8 -1.34 0.17 6.48
N GLY A 9 -1.61 -0.10 5.19
CA GLY A 9 -2.88 0.22 4.55
C GLY A 9 -4.10 -0.42 5.20
N TRP A 10 -3.94 -1.58 5.86
CA TRP A 10 -5.05 -2.21 6.58
C TRP A 10 -5.49 -1.38 7.77
N LYS A 11 -4.52 -0.88 8.54
CA LYS A 11 -4.73 -0.04 9.73
C LYS A 11 -5.11 1.40 9.37
N ALA A 12 -4.47 1.95 8.33
CA ALA A 12 -4.68 3.32 7.88
C ALA A 12 -5.96 3.50 7.04
N GLY A 13 -6.66 2.42 6.70
CA GLY A 13 -7.88 2.50 5.89
C GLY A 13 -7.65 2.75 4.40
N ILE A 14 -6.40 2.68 3.93
CA ILE A 14 -6.03 2.85 2.51
C ILE A 14 -6.32 1.52 1.78
N LYS A 15 -7.61 1.28 1.55
CA LYS A 15 -8.14 0.03 1.03
C LYS A 15 -9.12 0.29 -0.11
N PHE A 16 -9.21 -0.66 -1.02
CA PHE A 16 -10.25 -0.66 -2.06
C PHE A 16 -10.66 -2.11 -2.34
N SER A 17 -11.89 -2.30 -2.82
CA SER A 17 -12.34 -3.61 -3.29
C SER A 17 -12.56 -3.55 -4.79
N ALA A 18 -12.05 -4.55 -5.51
CA ALA A 18 -12.11 -4.58 -6.97
C ALA A 18 -12.25 -6.01 -7.49
N ALA A 19 -12.92 -6.14 -8.64
CA ALA A 19 -12.89 -7.35 -9.44
C ALA A 19 -11.70 -7.29 -10.42
N HIS A 20 -11.12 -8.45 -10.74
CA HIS A 20 -10.00 -8.56 -11.67
C HIS A 20 -9.96 -9.93 -12.35
N ILE A 21 -9.14 -10.01 -13.40
CA ILE A 21 -8.78 -11.22 -14.14
C ILE A 21 -7.28 -11.17 -14.38
N ILE A 22 -6.58 -12.29 -14.19
CA ILE A 22 -5.20 -12.48 -14.64
C ILE A 22 -5.24 -13.44 -15.82
N PRO A 23 -5.18 -12.95 -17.07
CA PRO A 23 -5.23 -13.81 -18.25
C PRO A 23 -4.19 -14.93 -18.17
N GLU A 24 -4.54 -16.10 -18.70
CA GLU A 24 -3.63 -17.27 -18.80
C GLU A 24 -3.17 -17.88 -17.47
N TYR A 25 -3.74 -17.47 -16.34
CA TYR A 25 -3.43 -18.04 -15.03
C TYR A 25 -4.55 -18.96 -14.51
N GLU A 26 -4.26 -20.23 -14.22
CA GLU A 26 -5.31 -21.23 -13.91
C GLU A 26 -6.18 -20.89 -12.68
N LYS A 27 -5.60 -20.33 -11.61
CA LYS A 27 -6.36 -20.06 -10.37
C LYS A 27 -7.07 -18.70 -10.36
N CYS A 28 -6.54 -17.69 -11.05
CA CYS A 28 -7.04 -16.31 -11.04
C CYS A 28 -7.44 -15.79 -12.43
N GLY A 29 -7.56 -16.67 -13.42
CA GLY A 29 -7.93 -16.34 -14.80
C GLY A 29 -9.42 -16.23 -15.07
N ARG A 30 -10.27 -16.60 -14.11
CA ARG A 30 -11.71 -16.31 -14.13
C ARG A 30 -11.99 -15.00 -13.39
N LEU A 31 -13.04 -14.27 -13.79
CA LEU A 31 -13.46 -13.06 -13.08
C LEU A 31 -13.80 -13.36 -11.63
N HIS A 32 -13.16 -12.63 -10.72
CA HIS A 32 -13.38 -12.70 -9.27
C HIS A 32 -12.91 -11.36 -8.65
N GLY A 33 -12.96 -11.21 -7.33
CA GLY A 33 -12.52 -9.98 -6.68
C GLY A 33 -11.88 -10.19 -5.32
N HIS A 34 -11.26 -9.13 -4.83
CA HIS A 34 -10.60 -9.08 -3.53
C HIS A 34 -10.79 -7.71 -2.88
N SER A 35 -10.60 -7.67 -1.56
CA SER A 35 -10.26 -6.43 -0.87
C SER A 35 -8.75 -6.28 -0.84
N TYR A 36 -8.26 -5.16 -1.35
CA TYR A 36 -6.86 -4.79 -1.42
C TYR A 36 -6.56 -3.70 -0.39
N ALA A 37 -5.32 -3.70 0.11
CA ALA A 37 -4.77 -2.61 0.90
C ALA A 37 -3.45 -2.14 0.28
N ILE A 38 -3.21 -0.83 0.34
CA ILE A 38 -1.97 -0.23 -0.15
C ILE A 38 -1.04 0.00 1.04
N HIS A 39 0.07 -0.73 1.05
CA HIS A 39 1.17 -0.50 1.99
C HIS A 39 2.20 0.44 1.34
N ALA A 40 2.76 1.36 2.12
CA ALA A 40 3.79 2.26 1.63
C ALA A 40 4.98 2.34 2.60
N LYS A 41 6.16 2.57 2.03
CA LYS A 41 7.34 3.03 2.77
C LYS A 41 7.77 4.35 2.16
N VAL A 42 7.74 5.42 2.96
CA VAL A 42 8.15 6.76 2.54
C VAL A 42 9.52 7.03 3.15
N TYR A 43 10.54 7.19 2.31
CA TYR A 43 11.91 7.46 2.75
C TYR A 43 12.19 8.96 2.71
N GLY A 44 12.93 9.47 3.69
CA GLY A 44 13.34 10.86 3.70
C GLY A 44 14.27 11.20 4.85
N ASN A 45 14.87 12.38 4.77
CA ASN A 45 15.60 12.95 5.89
C ASN A 45 14.59 13.65 6.81
N PRO A 46 14.55 13.32 8.11
CA PRO A 46 13.73 14.07 9.05
C PRO A 46 14.14 15.54 9.06
N ASN A 47 13.16 16.44 9.10
CA ASN A 47 13.42 17.85 9.33
C ASN A 47 13.85 18.10 10.79
N GLU A 48 14.05 19.36 11.18
CA GLU A 48 14.47 19.76 12.53
C GLU A 48 13.52 19.27 13.65
N LYS A 49 12.26 18.95 13.31
CA LYS A 49 11.25 18.42 14.24
C LYS A 49 11.19 16.88 14.24
N GLY A 50 12.10 16.21 13.53
CA GLY A 50 12.10 14.75 13.39
C GLY A 50 11.02 14.22 12.45
N ILE A 51 10.37 15.08 11.65
CA ILE A 51 9.27 14.69 10.75
C ILE A 51 9.82 14.43 9.35
N ILE A 52 9.51 13.27 8.78
CA ILE A 52 9.86 12.93 7.39
C ILE A 52 8.82 13.47 6.40
N MET A 53 7.53 13.37 6.73
CA MET A 53 6.40 13.83 5.92
C MET A 53 5.21 14.08 6.87
N ASP A 54 4.38 15.08 6.57
CA ASP A 54 3.09 15.29 7.25
C ASP A 54 2.01 14.39 6.64
N PHE A 55 1.00 14.01 7.44
CA PHE A 55 -0.08 13.10 7.01
C PHE A 55 -1.25 13.83 6.34
#